data_AF-A0A5B2TXV4-F1
#
_entry.id   AF-A0A5B2TXV4-F1
#
_cell.length_a   1.000
_cell.length_b   1.000
_cell.length_c   1.000
_cell.angle_alpha   90.00
_cell.angle_beta   90.00
_cell.angle_gamma   90.00
#
_symmetry.space_group_name_H-M   'P 1'
#
loop_
_entity.id
_entity.type
_entity.pdbx_description
1 polymer ?
#
loop_
_entity_poly.entity_id
_entity_poly.type
_entity_poly.pdbx_seq_one_letter_code
_entity_poly.pdbx_strand_id
1 'polypeptide(L)'
;MEIILYIFVIIFFLLLVGLAHTFVKDFKEIVLGLVSMCQPRLFRPITWVTSPIWFVGYGLEKAFGWNIIEKYDGCDGLEKYPSTGNLKLDFSNGDKIILTQASKRKAESVIRVFLEFYDGDLKFENFKISGIQNLKIDCPNQISFFDFSILTQHFCNEEIKSWGIFKSSRVTYYSYSNKKTFHNIVGQTTDRQKFSIYTLDDLNKDQYLRLNQNLEV
;
A
#
# COMPACT_ATOMS: atom_id res chain seq x y z
N MET A 1 -30.52 3.34 52.56
CA MET A 1 -30.30 2.62 51.28
C MET A 1 -30.73 3.49 50.09
N GLU A 2 -31.90 4.12 50.15
CA GLU A 2 -32.42 4.98 49.07
C GLU A 2 -31.54 6.21 48.75
N ILE A 3 -31.04 6.93 49.76
CA ILE A 3 -30.18 8.12 49.55
C ILE A 3 -28.89 7.77 48.78
N ILE A 4 -28.30 6.61 49.05
CA ILE A 4 -27.09 6.14 48.35
C ILE A 4 -27.43 5.82 46.89
N LEU A 5 -28.60 5.23 46.64
CA LEU A 5 -29.09 4.95 45.29
C LEU A 5 -29.28 6.25 44.49
N TYR A 6 -29.87 7.29 45.09
CA TYR A 6 -30.04 8.60 44.45
C TYR A 6 -28.71 9.27 44.10
N ILE A 7 -27.71 9.19 44.98
CA ILE A 7 -26.37 9.72 44.71
C ILE A 7 -25.73 8.99 43.52
N PHE A 8 -25.84 7.66 43.45
CA PHE A 8 -25.34 6.90 42.31
C PHE A 8 -26.04 7.24 40.99
N VAL A 9 -27.36 7.45 41.01
CA VAL A 9 -28.12 7.85 39.82
C VAL A 9 -27.68 9.23 39.32
N ILE A 10 -27.46 10.19 40.22
CA ILE A 10 -26.99 11.54 39.86
C ILE A 10 -25.58 11.49 39.26
N ILE A 11 -24.66 10.72 39.87
CA ILE A 11 -23.31 10.53 39.34
C ILE A 11 -23.34 9.88 37.96
N PHE A 12 -24.20 8.87 37.78
CA PHE A 12 -24.35 8.18 36.49
C PHE A 12 -24.89 9.12 35.41
N PHE A 13 -25.86 9.98 35.73
CA PHE A 13 -26.37 11.00 34.81
C PHE A 13 -25.29 12.03 34.45
N LEU A 14 -24.51 12.51 35.41
CA LEU A 14 -23.41 13.43 35.15
C LEU A 14 -22.32 12.80 34.27
N LEU A 15 -22.02 11.51 34.48
CA LEU A 15 -21.11 10.75 33.61
C LEU A 15 -21.68 10.60 32.19
N LEU A 16 -22.97 10.33 32.05
CA LEU A 16 -23.64 10.24 30.74
C LEU A 16 -23.62 11.56 29.98
N VAL A 17 -23.87 12.68 30.68
CA VAL A 17 -23.79 14.03 30.10
C VAL A 17 -22.34 14.37 29.73
N GLY A 18 -21.38 14.03 30.59
CA GLY A 18 -19.96 14.16 30.28
C GLY A 18 -19.55 13.34 29.07
N LEU A 19 -19.97 12.08 28.98
CA LEU A 19 -19.73 11.18 27.86
C LEU A 19 -20.34 11.73 26.57
N ALA A 20 -21.60 12.19 26.61
CA ALA A 20 -22.27 12.81 25.47
C ALA A 20 -21.56 14.09 25.01
N HIS A 21 -21.13 14.93 25.95
CA HIS A 21 -20.38 16.15 25.65
C HIS A 21 -19.03 15.84 24.98
N THR A 22 -18.27 14.87 25.51
CA THR A 22 -17.01 14.41 24.89
C THR A 22 -17.29 13.77 23.53
N PHE A 23 -18.34 12.97 23.39
CA PHE A 23 -18.72 12.37 22.11
C PHE A 23 -19.09 13.41 21.06
N VAL A 24 -19.70 14.54 21.43
CA VAL A 24 -20.06 15.62 20.49
C VAL A 24 -18.85 16.49 20.18
N LYS A 25 -18.06 16.85 21.19
CA LYS A 25 -16.88 17.71 21.03
C LYS A 25 -15.78 17.03 20.23
N ASP A 26 -15.51 15.77 20.56
CA ASP A 26 -14.44 14.96 19.97
C ASP A 26 -14.99 13.96 18.96
N PHE A 27 -16.27 14.10 18.57
CA PHE A 27 -16.93 13.26 17.55
C PHE A 27 -16.06 13.12 16.31
N LYS A 28 -15.54 14.26 15.86
CA LYS A 28 -14.68 14.34 14.69
C LYS A 28 -13.44 13.48 14.90
N GLU A 29 -12.71 13.63 16.00
CA GLU A 29 -11.48 12.87 16.28
C GLU A 29 -11.73 11.37 16.49
N ILE A 30 -12.85 10.99 17.11
CA ILE A 30 -13.24 9.60 17.30
C ILE A 30 -13.59 8.95 15.96
N VAL A 31 -14.39 9.63 15.13
CA VAL A 31 -14.72 9.18 13.77
C VAL A 31 -13.47 9.14 12.90
N LEU A 32 -12.56 10.12 13.01
CA LEU A 32 -11.26 10.15 12.33
C LEU A 32 -10.42 8.92 12.69
N GLY A 33 -10.31 8.59 13.98
CA GLY A 33 -9.58 7.42 14.46
C GLY A 33 -10.18 6.11 13.97
N LEU A 34 -11.50 5.98 14.01
CA LEU A 34 -12.21 4.77 13.54
C LEU A 34 -12.10 4.57 12.03
N VAL A 35 -12.31 5.64 11.25
CA VAL A 35 -12.23 5.59 9.78
C VAL A 35 -10.79 5.28 9.33
N SER A 36 -9.79 5.93 9.91
CA SER A 36 -8.38 5.67 9.58
C SER A 36 -7.94 4.24 9.93
N MET A 37 -8.42 3.68 11.04
CA MET A 37 -8.17 2.28 11.39
C MET A 37 -8.81 1.28 10.41
N CYS A 38 -9.94 1.66 9.79
CA CYS A 38 -10.68 0.81 8.86
C CYS A 38 -10.23 0.97 7.41
N GLN A 39 -9.17 1.76 7.13
CA GLN A 39 -8.69 1.99 5.78
C GLN A 39 -8.34 0.66 5.08
N PRO A 40 -9.00 0.33 3.95
CA PRO A 40 -8.72 -0.90 3.23
C PRO A 40 -7.29 -0.83 2.71
N ARG A 41 -6.45 -1.75 3.18
CA ARG A 41 -5.12 -1.97 2.63
C ARG A 41 -5.23 -3.14 1.65
N LEU A 42 -4.79 -2.93 0.41
CA LEU A 42 -4.98 -3.90 -0.68
C LEU A 42 -4.60 -5.33 -0.28
N PHE A 43 -3.53 -5.47 0.49
CA PHE A 43 -2.91 -6.75 0.86
C PHE A 43 -3.14 -7.17 2.32
N ARG A 44 -4.12 -6.55 3.02
CA ARG A 44 -4.60 -7.05 4.32
C ARG A 44 -6.08 -7.42 4.19
N PRO A 45 -6.43 -8.68 3.91
CA PRO A 45 -7.80 -9.08 3.60
C PRO A 45 -8.77 -8.77 4.75
N ILE A 46 -8.29 -8.81 5.99
CA ILE A 46 -9.06 -8.43 7.20
C ILE A 46 -9.52 -6.96 7.14
N THR A 47 -8.72 -6.06 6.54
CA THR A 47 -9.07 -4.63 6.43
C THR A 47 -10.14 -4.36 5.36
N TRP A 48 -10.36 -5.30 4.43
CA TRP A 48 -11.47 -5.23 3.47
C TRP A 48 -12.81 -5.53 4.10
N VAL A 49 -12.85 -6.36 5.16
CA VAL A 49 -14.07 -6.61 5.94
C VAL A 49 -14.55 -5.33 6.63
N THR A 50 -13.62 -4.48 7.06
CA THR A 50 -13.92 -3.17 7.64
C THR A 50 -14.08 -2.05 6.61
N SER A 51 -13.89 -2.33 5.31
CA SER A 51 -14.01 -1.33 4.25
C SER A 51 -15.36 -0.61 4.18
N PRO A 52 -16.52 -1.22 4.52
CA PRO A 52 -17.78 -0.49 4.54
C PRO A 52 -17.77 0.70 5.52
N ILE A 53 -17.08 0.57 6.66
CA ILE A 53 -16.93 1.63 7.66
C ILE A 53 -16.07 2.77 7.08
N TRP A 54 -15.03 2.43 6.34
CA TRP A 54 -14.20 3.41 5.64
C TRP A 54 -14.97 4.13 4.52
N PHE A 55 -15.79 3.42 3.73
CA PHE A 55 -16.62 4.02 2.69
C PHE A 55 -17.67 5.00 3.25
N VAL A 56 -18.23 4.70 4.43
CA VAL A 56 -19.09 5.64 5.16
C VAL A 56 -18.29 6.89 5.56
N GLY A 57 -17.06 6.72 6.06
CA GLY A 57 -16.14 7.82 6.33
C GLY A 57 -15.83 8.69 5.11
N TYR A 58 -15.55 8.08 3.96
CA TYR A 58 -15.34 8.76 2.67
C TYR A 58 -16.59 9.55 2.23
N GLY A 59 -17.79 8.95 2.37
CA GLY A 59 -19.05 9.62 2.08
C GLY A 59 -19.31 10.83 2.98
N LEU A 60 -19.03 10.71 4.27
CA LEU A 60 -19.09 11.82 5.23
C LEU A 60 -18.08 12.92 4.90
N GLU A 61 -16.87 12.54 4.47
CA GLU A 61 -15.86 13.50 4.03
C GLU A 61 -16.35 14.36 2.86
N LYS A 62 -16.92 13.71 1.84
CA LYS A 62 -17.44 14.37 0.64
C LYS A 62 -18.67 15.25 0.94
N ALA A 63 -19.50 14.86 1.89
CA ALA A 63 -20.71 15.59 2.26
C ALA A 63 -20.44 16.78 3.21
N PHE A 64 -19.49 16.65 4.13
CA PHE A 64 -19.25 17.64 5.20
C PHE A 64 -17.93 18.42 5.04
N GLY A 65 -17.13 18.13 4.01
CA GLY A 65 -15.88 18.83 3.72
C GLY A 65 -14.80 18.65 4.79
N TRP A 66 -14.93 17.62 5.63
CA TRP A 66 -13.91 17.29 6.61
C TRP A 66 -12.64 16.80 5.86
N ASN A 67 -11.45 17.01 6.41
CA ASN A 67 -10.23 16.38 5.87
C ASN A 67 -9.97 15.15 6.74
N ILE A 68 -10.61 14.02 6.41
CA ILE A 68 -10.61 12.81 7.24
C ILE A 68 -9.59 11.81 6.73
N ILE A 69 -9.54 11.64 5.42
CA ILE A 69 -8.58 10.80 4.74
C ILE A 69 -7.36 11.67 4.44
N GLU A 70 -6.17 11.11 4.62
CA GLU A 70 -4.94 11.70 4.11
C GLU A 70 -5.16 11.93 2.61
N LYS A 71 -5.45 13.17 2.24
CA LYS A 71 -5.65 13.54 0.84
C LYS A 71 -4.29 13.38 0.18
N TYR A 72 -4.14 12.31 -0.60
CA TYR A 72 -3.19 12.32 -1.69
C TYR A 72 -3.55 13.51 -2.56
N ASP A 73 -2.64 14.47 -2.68
CA ASP A 73 -2.86 15.74 -3.38
C ASP A 73 -3.64 15.53 -4.69
N GLY A 74 -4.92 15.91 -4.70
CA GLY A 74 -5.72 16.10 -5.91
C GLY A 74 -6.04 14.90 -6.81
N CYS A 75 -5.59 13.67 -6.52
CA CYS A 75 -5.83 12.50 -7.37
C CYS A 75 -6.73 11.49 -6.67
N ASP A 76 -7.67 10.88 -7.40
CA ASP A 76 -8.49 9.76 -6.94
C ASP A 76 -7.70 8.47 -6.63
N GLY A 77 -6.36 8.52 -6.70
CA GLY A 77 -5.43 7.40 -6.51
C GLY A 77 -5.43 6.39 -7.66
N LEU A 78 -6.35 6.54 -8.63
CA LEU A 78 -6.54 5.71 -9.80
C LEU A 78 -5.89 6.32 -11.05
N GLU A 79 -5.47 7.57 -10.99
CA GLU A 79 -4.84 8.25 -12.12
C GLU A 79 -3.63 7.49 -12.67
N LYS A 80 -3.69 7.24 -13.98
CA LYS A 80 -2.63 6.62 -14.76
C LYS A 80 -1.74 7.71 -15.35
N TYR A 81 -0.44 7.64 -15.10
CA TYR A 81 0.49 8.62 -15.66
C TYR A 81 0.49 8.57 -17.20
N PRO A 82 0.53 9.74 -17.87
CA PRO A 82 0.68 9.79 -19.32
C PRO A 82 2.02 9.16 -19.72
N SER A 83 2.05 8.57 -20.91
CA SER A 83 3.24 7.92 -21.47
C SER A 83 3.68 8.64 -22.74
N THR A 84 4.98 8.91 -22.86
CA THR A 84 5.60 9.39 -24.10
C THR A 84 6.12 8.25 -24.97
N GLY A 85 6.11 7.01 -24.46
CA GLY A 85 6.54 5.82 -25.18
C GLY A 85 6.61 4.58 -24.29
N ASN A 86 6.72 3.40 -24.89
CA ASN A 86 6.79 2.14 -24.15
C ASN A 86 8.16 1.49 -24.36
N LEU A 87 8.85 1.19 -23.27
CA LEU A 87 10.10 0.43 -23.29
C LEU A 87 9.81 -1.04 -23.00
N LYS A 88 10.01 -1.90 -24.01
CA LYS A 88 9.84 -3.36 -23.84
C LYS A 88 10.93 -3.93 -22.96
N LEU A 89 10.57 -4.92 -22.15
CA LEU A 89 11.48 -5.63 -21.25
C LEU A 89 11.63 -7.09 -21.69
N ASP A 90 12.80 -7.67 -21.42
CA ASP A 90 12.98 -9.13 -21.40
C ASP A 90 12.87 -9.60 -19.95
N PHE A 91 11.65 -9.51 -19.40
CA PHE A 91 11.43 -9.74 -17.98
C PHE A 91 11.79 -11.17 -17.57
N SER A 92 11.52 -12.16 -18.42
CA SER A 92 11.86 -13.57 -18.22
C SER A 92 13.34 -13.77 -17.86
N ASN A 93 14.25 -13.07 -18.53
CA ASN A 93 15.70 -13.35 -18.45
C ASN A 93 16.47 -12.41 -17.52
N GLY A 94 15.78 -11.57 -16.74
CA GLY A 94 16.43 -10.69 -15.77
C GLY A 94 16.41 -11.21 -14.33
N ASP A 95 17.35 -10.75 -13.53
CA ASP A 95 17.32 -10.86 -12.07
C ASP A 95 16.24 -9.94 -11.51
N LYS A 96 15.45 -10.46 -10.57
CA LYS A 96 14.39 -9.74 -9.85
C LYS A 96 14.75 -9.66 -8.38
N ILE A 97 14.97 -8.46 -7.87
CA ILE A 97 15.49 -8.26 -6.52
C ILE A 97 14.63 -7.22 -5.81
N ILE A 98 14.30 -7.44 -4.55
CA ILE A 98 13.70 -6.42 -3.68
C ILE A 98 14.72 -6.07 -2.61
N LEU A 99 15.02 -4.78 -2.46
CA LEU A 99 15.75 -4.26 -1.31
C LEU A 99 14.77 -3.61 -0.35
N THR A 100 14.91 -3.91 0.94
CA THR A 100 14.02 -3.39 1.97
C THR A 100 14.76 -3.20 3.29
N GLN A 101 14.38 -2.18 4.04
CA GLN A 101 14.82 -1.97 5.43
C GLN A 101 13.93 -2.71 6.45
N ALA A 102 12.97 -3.51 5.98
CA ALA A 102 12.14 -4.33 6.86
C ALA A 102 13.00 -5.30 7.67
N SER A 103 12.56 -5.60 8.90
CA SER A 103 13.11 -6.75 9.64
C SER A 103 12.88 -8.05 8.88
N LYS A 104 13.74 -9.06 9.07
CA LYS A 104 13.60 -10.36 8.39
C LYS A 104 12.21 -10.96 8.60
N ARG A 105 11.74 -11.00 9.85
CA ARG A 105 10.39 -11.50 10.19
C ARG A 105 9.28 -10.77 9.41
N LYS A 106 9.41 -9.45 9.24
CA LYS A 106 8.44 -8.64 8.51
C LYS A 106 8.48 -8.95 7.01
N ALA A 107 9.67 -9.04 6.42
CA ALA A 107 9.83 -9.43 5.03
C ALA A 107 9.26 -10.82 4.74
N GLU A 108 9.49 -11.79 5.63
CA GLU A 108 8.92 -13.14 5.51
C GLU A 108 7.40 -13.12 5.58
N SER A 109 6.83 -12.32 6.50
CA SER A 109 5.37 -12.15 6.61
C SER A 109 4.78 -11.55 5.33
N VAL A 110 5.43 -10.55 4.73
CA VAL A 110 4.98 -9.90 3.49
C VAL A 110 4.97 -10.90 2.33
N ILE A 111 6.02 -11.72 2.19
CA ILE A 111 6.08 -12.75 1.15
C ILE A 111 5.01 -13.81 1.38
N ARG A 112 4.79 -14.27 2.62
CA ARG A 112 3.76 -15.27 2.92
C ARG A 112 2.37 -14.78 2.60
N VAL A 113 2.04 -13.54 3.00
CA VAL A 113 0.77 -12.91 2.65
C VAL A 113 0.61 -12.80 1.14
N PHE A 114 1.64 -12.39 0.42
CA PHE A 114 1.62 -12.36 -1.05
C PHE A 114 1.32 -13.75 -1.65
N LEU A 115 1.94 -14.82 -1.13
CA LEU A 115 1.73 -16.18 -1.60
C LEU A 115 0.34 -16.74 -1.28
N GLU A 116 -0.35 -16.24 -0.26
CA GLU A 116 -1.75 -16.62 0.02
C GLU A 116 -2.72 -16.15 -1.07
N PHE A 117 -2.38 -15.07 -1.80
CA PHE A 117 -3.17 -14.55 -2.92
C PHE A 117 -2.69 -15.04 -4.29
N TYR A 118 -1.52 -15.68 -4.35
CA TYR A 118 -0.92 -16.12 -5.59
C TYR A 118 -1.45 -17.51 -5.98
N ASP A 119 -2.14 -17.59 -7.12
CA ASP A 119 -2.77 -18.81 -7.62
C ASP A 119 -1.81 -19.70 -8.45
N GLY A 120 -0.52 -19.72 -8.11
CA GLY A 120 0.48 -20.48 -8.86
C GLY A 120 1.52 -21.19 -7.98
N ASP A 121 2.49 -21.84 -8.61
CA ASP A 121 3.44 -22.75 -7.96
C ASP A 121 4.63 -22.08 -7.24
N LEU A 122 4.55 -20.79 -6.92
CA LEU A 122 5.59 -20.10 -6.16
C LEU A 122 5.48 -20.52 -4.70
N LYS A 123 6.58 -20.99 -4.12
CA LYS A 123 6.66 -21.29 -2.69
C LYS A 123 7.60 -20.30 -2.02
N PHE A 124 7.43 -20.17 -0.71
CA PHE A 124 8.24 -19.26 0.11
C PHE A 124 9.74 -19.59 -0.01
N GLU A 125 10.08 -20.88 -0.13
CA GLU A 125 11.44 -21.39 -0.25
C GLU A 125 12.13 -20.96 -1.57
N ASN A 126 11.36 -20.51 -2.56
CA ASN A 126 11.90 -20.01 -3.82
C ASN A 126 12.52 -18.61 -3.67
N PHE A 127 12.24 -17.89 -2.58
CA PHE A 127 12.79 -16.57 -2.28
C PHE A 127 14.05 -16.69 -1.44
N LYS A 128 15.13 -16.02 -1.85
CA LYS A 128 16.37 -15.99 -1.06
C LYS A 128 16.49 -14.65 -0.34
N ILE A 129 16.40 -14.68 0.99
CA ILE A 129 16.52 -13.50 1.85
C ILE A 129 17.92 -13.47 2.46
N SER A 130 18.66 -12.40 2.21
CA SER A 130 20.01 -12.18 2.73
C SER A 130 20.16 -10.76 3.29
N GLY A 131 21.15 -10.55 4.16
CA GLY A 131 21.37 -9.27 4.85
C GLY A 131 20.79 -9.22 6.28
N ILE A 132 21.19 -8.20 7.04
CA ILE A 132 20.79 -8.02 8.45
C ILE A 132 19.95 -6.75 8.63
N GLN A 133 20.42 -5.60 8.12
CA GLN A 133 19.73 -4.30 8.24
C GLN A 133 19.08 -3.84 6.94
N ASN A 134 19.74 -4.08 5.80
CA ASN A 134 19.16 -3.92 4.47
C ASN A 134 19.02 -5.31 3.87
N LEU A 135 17.80 -5.83 3.86
CA LEU A 135 17.54 -7.15 3.31
C LEU A 135 17.53 -7.07 1.79
N LYS A 136 18.20 -8.05 1.19
CA LYS A 136 18.12 -8.36 -0.22
C LYS A 136 17.29 -9.63 -0.38
N ILE A 137 16.22 -9.52 -1.15
CA ILE A 137 15.30 -10.60 -1.45
C ILE A 137 15.43 -10.90 -2.94
N ASP A 138 16.11 -11.99 -3.27
CA ASP A 138 16.17 -12.48 -4.64
C ASP A 138 14.87 -13.25 -4.94
N CYS A 139 14.09 -12.74 -5.87
CA CYS A 139 12.85 -13.35 -6.33
C CYS A 139 13.16 -14.43 -7.37
N PRO A 140 12.37 -15.51 -7.42
CA PRO A 140 12.61 -16.60 -8.37
C PRO A 140 12.33 -16.17 -9.80
N ASN A 141 13.07 -16.74 -10.75
CA ASN A 141 12.97 -16.36 -12.17
C ASN A 141 11.58 -16.51 -12.77
N GLN A 142 10.78 -17.44 -12.25
CA GLN A 142 9.42 -17.75 -12.67
C GLN A 142 8.36 -16.73 -12.21
N ILE A 143 8.71 -15.77 -11.34
CA ILE A 143 7.79 -14.70 -10.96
C ILE A 143 7.42 -13.88 -12.20
N SER A 144 6.14 -13.59 -12.41
CA SER A 144 5.71 -12.78 -13.54
C SER A 144 6.01 -11.29 -13.32
N PHE A 145 5.91 -10.49 -14.40
CA PHE A 145 6.08 -9.04 -14.31
C PHE A 145 5.01 -8.40 -13.41
N PHE A 146 3.77 -8.90 -13.49
CA PHE A 146 2.67 -8.50 -12.61
C PHE A 146 3.01 -8.80 -11.15
N ASP A 147 3.34 -10.06 -10.85
CA ASP A 147 3.58 -10.52 -9.49
C ASP A 147 4.75 -9.80 -8.82
N PHE A 148 5.84 -9.59 -9.56
CA PHE A 148 6.98 -8.85 -9.06
C PHE A 148 6.64 -7.39 -8.78
N SER A 149 5.84 -6.76 -9.64
CA SER A 149 5.38 -5.38 -9.46
C SER A 149 4.51 -5.26 -8.22
N ILE A 150 3.53 -6.17 -8.06
CA ILE A 150 2.65 -6.23 -6.90
C ILE A 150 3.44 -6.48 -5.61
N LEU A 151 4.37 -7.43 -5.62
CA LEU A 151 5.20 -7.72 -4.45
C LEU A 151 6.08 -6.51 -4.07
N THR A 152 6.70 -5.85 -5.06
CA THR A 152 7.45 -4.61 -4.85
C THR A 152 6.58 -3.54 -4.22
N GLN A 153 5.35 -3.38 -4.72
CA GLN A 153 4.39 -2.42 -4.18
C GLN A 153 4.03 -2.74 -2.72
N HIS A 154 3.83 -4.02 -2.40
CA HIS A 154 3.51 -4.44 -1.03
C HIS A 154 4.63 -4.10 -0.05
N PHE A 155 5.88 -4.34 -0.44
CA PHE A 155 7.06 -3.94 0.35
C PHE A 155 7.16 -2.43 0.55
N CYS A 156 6.93 -1.63 -0.50
CA CYS A 156 6.98 -0.17 -0.43
C CYS A 156 5.84 0.43 0.42
N ASN A 157 4.68 -0.22 0.46
CA ASN A 157 3.53 0.22 1.25
C ASN A 157 3.69 -0.11 2.74
N GLU A 158 4.36 -1.21 3.08
CA GLU A 158 4.64 -1.58 4.47
C GLU A 158 5.88 -0.87 5.03
N GLU A 159 6.87 -0.52 4.19
CA GLU A 159 8.11 0.16 4.60
C GLU A 159 8.54 1.23 3.60
N ILE A 160 8.80 2.45 4.09
CA ILE A 160 9.10 3.65 3.29
C ILE A 160 10.38 3.50 2.43
N LYS A 161 11.31 2.65 2.84
CA LYS A 161 12.60 2.44 2.16
C LYS A 161 12.69 1.04 1.59
N SER A 162 11.76 0.73 0.70
CA SER A 162 11.79 -0.47 -0.13
C SER A 162 11.81 -0.09 -1.60
N TRP A 163 12.47 -0.89 -2.42
CA TRP A 163 12.45 -0.75 -3.86
C TRP A 163 12.68 -2.09 -4.56
N GLY A 164 12.03 -2.25 -5.70
CA GLY A 164 12.28 -3.33 -6.65
C GLY A 164 13.42 -2.96 -7.59
N ILE A 165 14.23 -3.94 -7.93
CA ILE A 165 15.32 -3.85 -8.89
C ILE A 165 15.11 -4.97 -9.90
N PHE A 166 15.09 -4.60 -11.17
CA PHE A 166 15.16 -5.54 -12.27
C PHE A 166 16.48 -5.33 -13.02
N LYS A 167 17.19 -6.42 -13.29
CA LYS A 167 18.47 -6.37 -14.01
C LYS A 167 18.52 -7.42 -15.10
N SER A 168 18.63 -6.98 -16.34
CA SER A 168 18.88 -7.83 -17.51
C SER A 168 20.05 -7.27 -18.32
N SER A 169 20.49 -7.99 -19.35
CA SER A 169 21.49 -7.48 -20.30
C SER A 169 21.02 -6.25 -21.09
N ARG A 170 19.70 -6.04 -21.20
CA ARG A 170 19.10 -4.95 -22.00
C ARG A 170 18.71 -3.75 -21.16
N VAL A 171 18.11 -4.00 -20.00
CA VAL A 171 17.55 -2.97 -19.12
C VAL A 171 17.86 -3.31 -17.68
N THR A 172 18.32 -2.31 -16.94
CA THR A 172 18.36 -2.32 -15.49
C THR A 172 17.53 -1.14 -14.98
N TYR A 173 16.65 -1.38 -14.01
CA TYR A 173 15.84 -0.34 -13.42
C TYR A 173 15.63 -0.53 -11.92
N TYR A 174 15.31 0.59 -11.27
CA TYR A 174 14.88 0.68 -9.89
C TYR A 174 13.46 1.21 -9.86
N SER A 175 12.61 0.66 -9.02
CA SER A 175 11.19 0.99 -8.96
C SER A 175 10.66 0.98 -7.53
N TYR A 176 9.75 1.90 -7.21
CA TYR A 176 9.10 1.97 -5.91
C TYR A 176 7.63 2.36 -6.06
N SER A 177 6.81 1.99 -5.07
CA SER A 177 5.39 2.38 -5.03
C SER A 177 5.29 3.89 -4.89
N ASN A 178 4.62 4.55 -5.82
CA ASN A 178 4.42 5.98 -5.72
C ASN A 178 3.37 6.25 -4.66
N LYS A 179 3.77 6.90 -3.56
CA LYS A 179 2.84 7.24 -2.50
C LYS A 179 1.71 8.16 -2.97
N LYS A 180 1.92 8.99 -4.00
CA LYS A 180 0.89 9.90 -4.51
C LYS A 180 -0.22 9.18 -5.27
N THR A 181 0.04 7.99 -5.81
CA THR A 181 -0.93 7.26 -6.64
C THR A 181 -0.88 5.77 -6.34
N PHE A 182 -1.97 5.26 -5.78
CA PHE A 182 -2.04 3.93 -5.17
C PHE A 182 -1.86 2.78 -6.17
N HIS A 183 -2.03 3.01 -7.47
CA HIS A 183 -1.85 1.99 -8.50
C HIS A 183 -0.65 2.23 -9.42
N ASN A 184 0.23 3.20 -9.10
CA ASN A 184 1.44 3.38 -9.88
C ASN A 184 2.68 2.99 -9.08
N ILE A 185 3.51 2.22 -9.75
CA ILE A 185 4.92 2.09 -9.41
C ILE A 185 5.66 3.04 -10.34
N VAL A 186 6.54 3.86 -9.78
CA VAL A 186 7.42 4.73 -10.57
C VAL A 186 8.85 4.25 -10.42
N GLY A 187 9.68 4.58 -11.40
CA GLY A 187 11.05 4.13 -11.38
C GLY A 187 11.92 4.82 -12.41
N GLN A 188 13.20 4.49 -12.33
CA GLN A 188 14.21 4.99 -13.24
C GLN A 188 15.11 3.85 -13.70
N THR A 189 15.39 3.81 -14.99
CA THR A 189 16.40 2.95 -15.58
C THR A 189 17.81 3.48 -15.33
N THR A 190 18.85 2.66 -15.51
CA THR A 190 20.25 3.09 -15.33
C THR A 190 20.70 4.17 -16.32
N ASP A 191 20.07 4.24 -17.49
CA ASP A 191 20.24 5.31 -18.49
C ASP A 191 19.33 6.52 -18.24
N ARG A 192 18.80 6.64 -17.01
CA ARG A 192 18.02 7.77 -16.48
C ARG A 192 16.62 7.95 -17.06
N GLN A 193 16.11 6.99 -17.83
CA GLN A 193 14.73 7.06 -18.31
C GLN A 193 13.76 6.80 -17.16
N LYS A 194 12.90 7.78 -16.89
CA LYS A 194 11.86 7.66 -15.87
C LYS A 194 10.63 6.97 -16.47
N PHE A 195 9.98 6.14 -15.65
CA PHE A 195 8.82 5.38 -16.09
C PHE A 195 7.79 5.17 -14.99
N SER A 196 6.60 4.76 -15.41
CA SER A 196 5.56 4.22 -14.55
C SER A 196 5.11 2.83 -14.99
N ILE A 197 4.60 2.07 -14.03
CA ILE A 197 3.87 0.81 -14.21
C ILE A 197 2.53 1.00 -13.49
N TYR A 198 1.44 0.86 -14.22
CA TYR A 198 0.10 0.96 -13.65
C TYR A 198 -0.42 -0.44 -13.36
N THR A 199 -0.63 -0.76 -12.08
CA THR A 199 -0.86 -2.13 -11.61
C THR A 199 -2.26 -2.66 -11.89
N LEU A 200 -3.19 -1.82 -12.35
CA LEU A 200 -4.51 -2.24 -12.82
C LEU A 200 -4.56 -2.60 -14.31
N ASP A 201 -3.47 -2.40 -15.06
CA ASP A 201 -3.40 -2.93 -16.42
C ASP A 201 -3.17 -4.45 -16.42
N ASP A 202 -3.48 -5.08 -17.55
CA ASP A 202 -3.16 -6.50 -17.79
C ASP A 202 -1.65 -6.68 -18.02
N LEU A 203 -0.87 -6.62 -16.94
CA LEU A 203 0.60 -6.73 -16.98
C LEU A 203 1.09 -8.13 -17.40
N ASN A 204 0.20 -9.12 -17.52
CA ASN A 204 0.53 -10.41 -18.12
C ASN A 204 0.70 -10.29 -19.65
N LYS A 205 -0.06 -9.39 -20.29
CA LYS A 205 0.06 -9.07 -21.72
C LYS A 205 0.97 -7.87 -21.98
N ASP A 206 0.95 -6.89 -21.08
CA ASP A 206 1.59 -5.58 -21.25
C ASP A 206 2.91 -5.46 -20.46
N GLN A 207 3.92 -6.24 -20.88
CA GLN A 207 5.26 -6.25 -20.26
C GLN A 207 6.15 -5.12 -20.80
N TYR A 208 5.81 -3.89 -20.49
CA TYR A 208 6.59 -2.70 -20.86
C TYR A 208 6.59 -1.64 -19.76
N LEU A 209 7.61 -0.79 -19.77
CA LEU A 209 7.69 0.41 -18.93
C LEU A 209 7.13 1.61 -19.71
N ARG A 210 6.22 2.36 -19.10
CA ARG A 210 5.71 3.60 -19.71
C ARG A 210 6.63 4.75 -19.41
N LEU A 211 7.31 5.25 -20.43
CA LEU A 211 8.27 6.32 -20.30
C LEU A 211 7.56 7.64 -20.05
N ASN A 212 8.03 8.39 -19.05
CA ASN A 212 7.56 9.73 -18.77
C ASN A 212 8.64 10.51 -17.98
N GLN A 213 9.32 11.43 -18.66
CA GLN A 213 10.42 12.20 -18.05
C GLN A 213 9.95 13.26 -17.04
N ASN A 214 8.66 13.60 -17.05
CA ASN A 214 8.06 14.55 -16.13
C ASN A 214 7.76 13.92 -14.76
N LEU A 215 7.95 12.61 -14.60
CA LEU A 215 7.81 11.95 -13.31
C LEU A 215 8.83 12.48 -12.29
N GLU A 216 8.41 12.60 -11.05
CA GLU A 216 9.31 12.73 -9.90
C GLU A 216 9.69 11.32 -9.44
N VAL A 217 10.99 10.98 -9.55
CA VAL A 217 11.52 9.65 -9.22
C VAL A 217 12.71 9.80 -8.29
#